data_AF-A0A2K1NMU5-F1
#
_entry.id   AF-A0A2K1NMU5-F1
#
_cell.length_a   1.000
_cell.length_b   1.000
_cell.length_c   1.000
_cell.angle_alpha   90.00
_cell.angle_beta   90.00
_cell.angle_gamma   90.00
#
_symmetry.space_group_name_H-M   'P 1'
#
loop_
_entity.id
_entity.type
_entity.pdbx_description
1 polymer ?
#
loop_
_entity_poly.entity_id
_entity_poly.type
_entity_poly.pdbx_seq_one_letter_code
_entity_poly.pdbx_strand_id
1 'polypeptide(L)'
;MDADMVFSMKNSDHNKIYVVRDNKILFRLKIKEPDKDKYDSYDGELDIMMDGIKNHPFDNLYYQKDNHKEKFEKSIYKVSWHGFSYNQNGNIKMPVINLKNQKNQKDSGIRHEGKIKSDKLFPFPICSLYIPKNFFDNSIKFQKIQEGIPKDNIINVKKMFFLGLIFLFCQKIIVQKTFL
;
A
#
# COMPACT_ATOMS: atom_id res chain seq x y z
N MET A 1 -0.74 25.84 12.11
CA MET A 1 -1.61 24.86 12.79
C MET A 1 -1.67 23.67 11.87
N ASP A 2 -0.78 22.71 12.11
CA ASP A 2 -0.63 21.53 11.27
C ASP A 2 -1.60 20.48 11.78
N ALA A 3 -2.65 20.25 11.01
CA ALA A 3 -3.61 19.20 11.30
C ALA A 3 -2.92 17.86 10.97
N ASP A 4 -2.42 17.17 12.01
CA ASP A 4 -2.15 15.74 11.94
C ASP A 4 -3.45 15.04 11.53
N MET A 5 -3.56 14.65 10.26
CA MET A 5 -4.64 13.79 9.79
C MET A 5 -4.38 12.37 10.28
N VAL A 6 -4.79 12.09 11.52
CA VAL A 6 -4.81 10.73 12.05
C VAL A 6 -6.00 10.01 11.44
N PHE A 7 -5.73 9.11 10.50
CA PHE A 7 -6.75 8.25 9.94
C PHE A 7 -6.87 6.95 10.75
N SER A 8 -8.09 6.45 10.96
CA SER A 8 -8.32 5.13 11.55
C SER A 8 -9.33 4.41 10.69
N MET A 9 -8.95 3.24 10.15
CA MET A 9 -9.95 2.34 9.56
C MET A 9 -10.84 1.81 10.68
N LYS A 10 -12.01 2.43 10.87
CA LYS A 10 -13.00 2.00 11.88
C LYS A 10 -13.98 0.95 11.37
N ASN A 11 -14.01 0.69 10.06
CA ASN A 11 -15.01 -0.19 9.44
C ASN A 11 -14.36 -1.41 8.79
N SER A 12 -14.66 -2.60 9.32
CA SER A 12 -14.16 -3.90 8.87
C SER A 12 -14.52 -4.21 7.41
N ASP A 13 -15.66 -3.71 6.93
CA ASP A 13 -16.21 -4.05 5.61
C ASP A 13 -15.46 -3.35 4.47
N HIS A 14 -14.87 -2.18 4.76
CA HIS A 14 -14.11 -1.40 3.81
C HIS A 14 -12.63 -1.38 4.17
N ASN A 15 -11.93 -2.37 3.63
CA ASN A 15 -10.54 -2.64 3.92
C ASN A 15 -9.56 -1.92 2.99
N LYS A 16 -9.99 -0.79 2.42
CA LYS A 16 -9.28 -0.03 1.38
C LYS A 16 -9.19 1.44 1.74
N ILE A 17 -8.03 2.03 1.57
CA ILE A 17 -7.80 3.47 1.66
C ILE A 17 -7.51 3.98 0.24
N TYR A 18 -8.11 5.11 -0.11
CA TYR A 18 -7.96 5.75 -1.41
C TYR A 18 -7.33 7.12 -1.22
N VAL A 19 -6.26 7.40 -1.97
CA VAL A 19 -5.73 8.75 -2.10
C VAL A 19 -6.28 9.33 -3.39
N VAL A 20 -6.97 10.46 -3.27
CA VAL A 20 -7.68 11.10 -4.38
C VAL A 20 -7.31 12.57 -4.50
N ARG A 21 -7.45 13.10 -5.71
CA ARG A 21 -7.37 14.53 -6.01
C ARG A 21 -8.40 14.82 -7.10
N ASP A 22 -9.21 15.86 -6.92
CA ASP A 22 -10.28 16.23 -7.88
C ASP A 22 -11.17 15.03 -8.29
N ASN A 23 -11.58 14.23 -7.30
CA ASN A 23 -12.39 13.01 -7.47
C ASN A 23 -11.73 11.87 -8.28
N LYS A 24 -10.44 12.00 -8.61
CA LYS A 24 -9.64 11.00 -9.35
C LYS A 24 -8.78 10.20 -8.37
N ILE A 25 -8.78 8.88 -8.50
CA ILE A 25 -7.96 7.96 -7.70
C ILE A 25 -6.52 8.02 -8.19
N LEU A 26 -5.60 8.35 -7.28
CA LEU A 26 -4.16 8.39 -7.54
C LEU A 26 -3.46 7.14 -6.98
N PHE A 27 -3.95 6.65 -5.84
CA PHE A 27 -3.40 5.49 -5.17
C PHE A 27 -4.47 4.78 -4.35
N ARG A 28 -4.33 3.48 -4.22
CA ARG A 28 -5.16 2.65 -3.36
C ARG A 28 -4.28 1.73 -2.53
N LEU A 29 -4.50 1.75 -1.22
CA LEU A 29 -4.00 0.73 -0.30
C LEU A 29 -5.17 -0.19 0.08
N LYS A 30 -4.98 -1.50 0.02
CA LYS A 30 -5.93 -2.48 0.56
C LYS A 30 -5.21 -3.33 1.58
N ILE A 31 -5.80 -3.51 2.76
CA ILE A 31 -5.30 -4.38 3.80
C ILE A 31 -6.33 -5.47 4.01
N LYS A 32 -5.94 -6.73 4.12
CA LYS A 32 -6.88 -7.83 4.35
C LYS A 32 -6.21 -8.95 5.12
N GLU A 33 -7.03 -9.85 5.65
CA GLU A 33 -6.54 -11.15 6.07
C GLU A 33 -6.09 -11.98 4.85
N PRO A 34 -5.04 -12.82 5.03
CA PRO A 34 -4.63 -13.77 4.02
C PRO A 34 -5.74 -14.81 3.79
N ASP A 35 -5.73 -15.39 2.59
CA ASP A 35 -6.63 -16.48 2.24
C ASP A 35 -6.11 -17.77 2.89
N LYS A 36 -6.54 -18.02 4.13
CA LYS A 36 -5.99 -19.06 5.01
C LYS A 36 -6.17 -20.47 4.44
N ASP A 37 -7.23 -20.68 3.66
CA ASP A 37 -7.57 -21.99 3.06
C ASP A 37 -6.58 -22.45 1.98
N LYS A 38 -5.67 -21.56 1.54
CA LYS A 38 -4.66 -21.87 0.52
C LYS A 38 -3.35 -22.43 1.06
N TYR A 39 -3.20 -22.57 2.38
CA TYR A 39 -1.91 -22.86 3.01
C TYR A 39 -2.04 -23.93 4.10
N ASP A 40 -1.20 -24.97 4.01
CA ASP A 40 -1.20 -26.10 4.96
C ASP A 40 -0.85 -25.67 6.40
N SER A 41 0.00 -24.67 6.54
CA SER A 41 0.29 -23.96 7.80
C SER A 41 0.80 -22.57 7.49
N TYR A 42 0.43 -21.59 8.30
CA TYR A 42 0.82 -20.20 8.11
C TYR A 42 1.05 -19.49 9.46
N ASP A 43 1.84 -18.43 9.44
CA ASP A 43 2.10 -17.58 10.60
C ASP A 43 2.26 -16.13 10.15
N GLY A 44 1.43 -15.24 10.72
CA GLY A 44 1.16 -13.90 10.21
C GLY A 44 -0.25 -13.80 9.65
N GLU A 45 -0.79 -12.58 9.60
CA GLU A 45 -2.23 -12.35 9.51
C GLU A 45 -2.64 -11.25 8.53
N LEU A 46 -1.69 -10.67 7.80
CA LEU A 46 -1.96 -9.52 6.96
C LEU A 46 -1.36 -9.62 5.56
N ASP A 47 -2.21 -9.28 4.60
CA ASP A 47 -1.93 -9.06 3.19
C ASP A 47 -2.17 -7.58 2.88
N ILE A 48 -1.19 -6.94 2.25
CA ILE A 48 -1.28 -5.53 1.85
C ILE A 48 -1.16 -5.45 0.33
N MET A 49 -2.06 -4.71 -0.32
CA MET A 49 -2.00 -4.44 -1.76
C MET A 49 -1.94 -2.94 -1.99
N MET A 50 -1.05 -2.52 -2.88
CA MET A 50 -0.89 -1.14 -3.29
C MET A 50 -1.04 -1.07 -4.79
N ASP A 51 -1.96 -0.22 -5.24
CA ASP A 51 -2.22 0.02 -6.64
C ASP A 51 -2.08 1.52 -6.91
N GLY A 52 -1.38 1.88 -7.98
CA GLY A 52 -1.32 3.26 -8.48
C GLY A 52 -2.55 3.61 -9.32
N ILE A 53 -2.35 4.50 -10.29
CA ILE A 53 -3.39 4.82 -11.27
C ILE A 53 -3.61 3.63 -12.21
N LYS A 54 -4.86 3.39 -12.60
CA LYS A 54 -5.20 2.31 -13.52
C LYS A 54 -4.39 2.44 -14.81
N ASN A 55 -3.74 1.35 -15.23
CA ASN A 55 -2.93 1.28 -16.45
C ASN A 55 -1.79 2.29 -16.52
N HIS A 56 -1.31 2.80 -15.37
CA HIS A 56 -0.14 3.65 -15.29
C HIS A 56 0.85 3.05 -14.29
N PRO A 57 2.14 2.94 -14.62
CA PRO A 57 3.13 2.46 -13.67
C PRO A 57 3.41 3.49 -12.58
N PHE A 58 4.06 3.07 -11.50
CA PHE A 58 4.72 3.97 -10.57
C PHE A 58 5.98 4.55 -11.23
N ASP A 59 6.09 5.88 -11.30
CA ASP A 59 7.22 6.54 -11.98
C ASP A 59 8.56 6.33 -11.25
N ASN A 60 8.51 6.31 -9.91
CA ASN A 60 9.68 6.31 -9.04
C ASN A 60 9.45 5.38 -7.85
N LEU A 61 9.46 4.07 -8.10
CA LEU A 61 9.34 3.07 -7.05
C LEU A 61 10.70 2.75 -6.45
N TYR A 62 10.81 2.92 -5.14
CA TYR A 62 11.99 2.55 -4.37
C TYR A 62 11.60 1.54 -3.31
N TYR A 63 12.54 0.65 -2.96
CA TYR A 63 12.44 -0.15 -1.75
C TYR A 63 13.59 0.15 -0.81
N GLN A 64 13.28 0.12 0.48
CA GLN A 64 14.25 0.30 1.54
C GLN A 64 14.83 -1.06 1.93
N LYS A 65 16.16 -1.16 1.89
CA LYS A 65 16.95 -2.18 2.61
C LYS A 65 17.53 -1.56 3.88
N ASP A 66 18.19 -2.35 4.71
CA ASP A 66 18.71 -1.92 6.02
C ASP A 66 19.48 -0.59 5.98
N ASN A 67 20.32 -0.38 4.97
CA ASN A 67 21.21 0.78 4.90
C ASN A 67 21.10 1.64 3.63
N HIS A 68 20.23 1.30 2.67
CA HIS A 68 20.06 2.12 1.45
C HIS A 68 18.69 1.93 0.80
N LYS A 69 18.34 2.88 -0.09
CA LYS A 69 17.19 2.80 -0.99
C LYS A 69 17.65 2.39 -2.36
N GLU A 70 16.95 1.45 -2.96
CA GLU A 70 17.23 1.01 -4.32
C GLU A 70 16.02 1.28 -5.20
N LYS A 71 16.26 1.83 -6.40
CA LYS A 71 15.23 2.14 -7.39
C LYS A 71 14.89 0.88 -8.18
N PHE A 72 13.60 0.66 -8.46
CA PHE A 72 13.21 -0.31 -9.48
C PHE A 72 13.24 0.31 -10.86
N GLU A 73 14.02 -0.30 -11.75
CA GLU A 73 14.16 0.14 -13.14
C GLU A 73 13.01 -0.30 -14.04
N LYS A 74 12.26 -1.35 -13.66
CA LYS A 74 11.12 -1.85 -14.44
C LYS A 74 9.83 -1.12 -14.08
N SER A 75 8.94 -0.97 -15.06
CA SER A 75 7.61 -0.40 -14.88
C SER A 75 6.72 -1.30 -14.02
N ILE A 76 6.58 -0.93 -12.74
CA ILE A 76 5.71 -1.63 -11.79
C ILE A 76 4.36 -0.92 -11.72
N TYR A 77 3.27 -1.69 -11.77
CA TYR A 77 1.90 -1.16 -11.74
C TYR A 77 1.20 -1.48 -10.41
N LYS A 78 1.67 -2.53 -9.74
CA LYS A 78 1.06 -3.03 -8.51
C LYS A 78 2.12 -3.63 -7.61
N VAL A 79 1.96 -3.40 -6.30
CA VAL A 79 2.74 -4.05 -5.25
C VAL A 79 1.78 -4.86 -4.39
N SER A 80 2.17 -6.08 -4.02
CA SER A 80 1.45 -6.86 -3.02
C SER A 80 2.43 -7.44 -2.02
N TRP A 81 2.17 -7.21 -0.74
CA TRP A 81 2.96 -7.70 0.37
C TRP A 81 2.20 -8.78 1.10
N HIS A 82 2.72 -10.01 1.00
CA HIS A 82 2.30 -11.13 1.82
C HIS A 82 3.08 -11.12 3.11
N GLY A 83 2.47 -10.59 4.17
CA GLY A 83 3.09 -10.38 5.48
C GLY A 83 3.13 -11.63 6.37
N PHE A 84 3.00 -12.82 5.80
CA PHE A 84 2.94 -14.07 6.54
C PHE A 84 3.89 -15.10 5.95
N SER A 85 4.45 -15.95 6.80
CA SER A 85 5.15 -17.16 6.38
C SER A 85 4.16 -18.29 6.22
N TYR A 86 4.45 -19.24 5.33
CA TYR A 86 3.64 -20.45 5.19
C TYR A 86 4.50 -21.65 4.80
N ASN A 87 4.07 -22.86 5.13
CA ASN A 87 4.75 -24.08 4.68
C ASN A 87 4.28 -24.48 3.28
N GLN A 88 5.22 -24.88 2.43
CA GLN A 88 4.95 -25.42 1.11
C GLN A 88 5.94 -26.55 0.82
N ASN A 89 5.44 -27.78 0.70
CA ASN A 89 6.24 -28.98 0.45
C ASN A 89 7.39 -29.14 1.46
N GLY A 90 7.08 -29.02 2.75
CA GLY A 90 8.05 -29.12 3.85
C GLY A 90 9.00 -27.92 4.00
N ASN A 91 8.88 -26.89 3.16
CA ASN A 91 9.72 -25.71 3.20
C ASN A 91 8.93 -24.48 3.67
N ILE A 92 9.47 -23.77 4.66
CA ILE A 92 8.90 -22.48 5.09
C ILE A 92 9.20 -21.42 4.03
N LYS A 93 8.14 -20.87 3.45
CA LYS A 93 8.20 -19.70 2.58
C LYS A 93 8.06 -18.46 3.45
N MET A 94 9.11 -17.65 3.46
CA MET A 94 9.11 -16.38 4.17
C MET A 94 8.17 -15.35 3.52
N PRO A 95 7.64 -14.38 4.29
CA PRO A 95 6.94 -13.22 3.78
C PRO A 95 7.60 -12.59 2.55
N VAL A 96 6.79 -12.02 1.67
CA VAL A 96 7.29 -11.52 0.37
C VAL A 96 6.54 -10.29 -0.12
N ILE A 97 7.30 -9.31 -0.61
CA ILE A 97 6.79 -8.18 -1.38
C ILE A 97 6.93 -8.53 -2.85
N ASN A 98 5.82 -8.71 -3.54
CA ASN A 98 5.76 -8.97 -4.97
C ASN A 98 5.53 -7.66 -5.74
N LEU A 99 6.31 -7.47 -6.79
CA LEU A 99 6.21 -6.36 -7.73
C LEU A 99 5.64 -6.89 -9.05
N LYS A 100 4.60 -6.24 -9.54
CA LYS A 100 3.83 -6.75 -10.66
C LYS A 100 3.75 -5.75 -11.80
N ASN A 101 3.92 -6.26 -13.02
CA ASN A 101 3.76 -5.50 -14.24
C ASN A 101 2.27 -5.26 -14.57
N GLN A 102 2.02 -4.63 -15.72
CA GLN A 102 0.67 -4.29 -16.19
C GLN A 102 -0.24 -5.51 -16.35
N LYS A 103 0.31 -6.68 -16.70
CA LYS A 103 -0.44 -7.95 -16.85
C LYS A 103 -0.67 -8.64 -15.49
N ASN A 104 -0.38 -7.97 -14.37
CA ASN A 104 -0.44 -8.52 -13.02
C ASN A 104 0.48 -9.75 -12.81
N GLN A 105 1.47 -9.93 -13.70
CA GLN A 105 2.48 -10.97 -13.58
C GLN A 105 3.59 -10.46 -12.64
N LYS A 106 4.17 -11.39 -11.87
CA LYS A 106 5.25 -11.08 -10.94
C LYS A 106 6.54 -10.87 -11.71
N ASP A 107 7.07 -9.65 -11.68
CA ASP A 107 8.38 -9.32 -12.25
C ASP A 107 9.50 -9.60 -11.25
N SER A 108 9.25 -9.35 -9.96
CA SER A 108 10.22 -9.57 -8.89
C SER A 108 9.52 -9.84 -7.55
N GLY A 109 10.25 -10.45 -6.61
CA GLY A 109 9.80 -10.67 -5.25
C GLY A 109 10.93 -10.51 -4.26
N ILE A 110 10.71 -9.72 -3.23
CA ILE A 110 11.68 -9.48 -2.15
C ILE A 110 11.17 -10.22 -0.92
N ARG A 111 11.94 -11.20 -0.46
CA ARG A 111 11.62 -11.93 0.77
C ARG A 111 12.26 -11.24 1.98
N HIS A 112 11.60 -11.32 3.12
CA HIS A 112 12.09 -10.79 4.38
C HIS A 112 11.69 -11.72 5.52
N GLU A 113 12.41 -11.63 6.63
CA GLU A 113 12.27 -12.60 7.73
C GLU A 113 11.17 -12.24 8.72
N GLY A 114 10.74 -10.97 8.75
CA GLY A 114 9.68 -10.50 9.64
C GLY A 114 8.29 -10.84 9.12
N LYS A 115 7.42 -11.38 9.98
CA LYS A 115 5.98 -11.55 9.72
C LYS A 115 5.18 -10.45 10.41
N ILE A 116 3.99 -10.17 9.87
CA ILE A 116 3.07 -9.17 10.38
C ILE A 116 1.94 -9.91 11.09
N LYS A 117 1.81 -9.68 12.39
CA LYS A 117 0.69 -10.18 13.19
C LYS A 117 -0.22 -9.03 13.58
N SER A 118 -1.51 -9.33 13.60
CA SER A 118 -2.57 -8.47 14.10
C SER A 118 -2.79 -8.74 15.59
N ASP A 119 -1.75 -8.91 16.39
CA ASP A 119 -1.85 -8.87 17.86
C ASP A 119 -0.74 -7.99 18.47
N LYS A 120 0.21 -7.52 17.64
CA LYS A 120 1.33 -6.69 18.04
C LYS A 120 1.02 -5.22 17.78
N LEU A 121 0.92 -4.44 18.86
CA LEU A 121 0.87 -2.98 18.82
C LEU A 121 2.25 -2.42 18.45
N PHE A 122 2.55 -2.34 17.16
CA PHE A 122 3.76 -1.65 16.69
C PHE A 122 3.53 -0.94 15.35
N PRO A 123 3.64 0.40 15.29
CA PRO A 123 3.56 1.14 14.04
C PRO A 123 4.81 0.86 13.19
N PHE A 124 4.66 0.10 12.10
CA PHE A 124 5.72 -0.05 11.10
C PHE A 124 5.33 0.68 9.80
N PRO A 125 6.29 1.34 9.13
CA PRO A 125 6.05 1.97 7.84
C PRO A 125 5.77 0.92 6.77
N ILE A 126 4.62 1.05 6.12
CA ILE A 126 4.23 0.21 4.99
C ILE A 126 4.81 0.80 3.70
N CYS A 127 4.51 2.07 3.43
CA CYS A 127 4.99 2.79 2.27
C CYS A 127 4.91 4.30 2.49
N SER A 128 5.70 5.02 1.70
CA SER A 128 5.58 6.46 1.55
C SER A 128 5.14 6.77 0.12
N LEU A 129 4.05 7.53 -0.02
CA LEU A 129 3.57 7.99 -1.31
C LEU A 129 3.95 9.46 -1.52
N TYR A 130 4.52 9.74 -2.68
CA TYR A 130 4.87 11.07 -3.13
C TYR A 130 4.00 11.46 -4.31
N ILE A 131 3.31 12.61 -4.23
CA ILE A 131 2.49 13.13 -5.32
C ILE A 131 2.99 14.53 -5.71
N PRO A 132 3.58 14.70 -6.91
CA PRO A 132 4.01 16.02 -7.37
C PRO A 132 2.86 17.04 -7.42
N LYS A 133 3.19 18.32 -7.22
CA LYS A 133 2.23 19.43 -7.36
C LYS A 133 1.59 19.44 -8.76
N ASN A 134 2.41 19.24 -9.79
CA ASN A 134 2.00 19.27 -11.21
C ASN A 134 1.71 17.86 -11.78
N PHE A 135 1.33 16.90 -10.94
CA PHE A 135 1.13 15.50 -11.35
C PHE A 135 -0.03 15.26 -12.32
N PHE A 136 -0.95 16.22 -12.47
CA PHE A 136 -2.05 16.05 -13.41
C PHE A 136 -1.60 16.29 -14.84
N ASP A 137 -1.24 15.20 -15.50
CA ASP A 137 -1.21 15.12 -16.95
C ASP A 137 -2.62 14.75 -17.46
N ASN A 138 -3.15 15.55 -18.38
CA ASN A 138 -4.44 15.30 -19.03
C ASN A 138 -4.39 14.06 -19.95
N SER A 139 -3.21 13.55 -20.28
CA SER A 139 -3.02 12.31 -21.04
C SER A 139 -3.36 11.05 -20.23
N ILE A 140 -3.35 11.13 -18.90
CA ILE A 140 -3.56 9.99 -18.01
C ILE A 140 -5.07 9.76 -17.80
N LYS A 141 -5.51 8.51 -18.06
CA LYS A 141 -6.90 8.10 -17.80
C LYS A 141 -7.10 7.69 -16.35
N PHE A 142 -7.57 8.64 -15.54
CA PHE A 142 -7.87 8.39 -14.13
C PHE A 142 -9.21 7.66 -13.93
N GLN A 143 -9.25 6.76 -12.94
CA GLN A 143 -10.51 6.26 -12.41
C GLN A 143 -11.12 7.29 -11.45
N LYS A 144 -12.42 7.52 -11.55
CA LYS A 144 -13.16 8.29 -10.54
C LYS A 144 -13.43 7.42 -9.33
N ILE A 145 -13.53 8.04 -8.16
CA ILE A 145 -14.01 7.34 -6.98
C ILE A 145 -15.49 6.96 -7.15
N GLN A 146 -15.86 5.78 -6.65
CA GLN A 146 -17.25 5.29 -6.71
C GLN A 146 -18.06 5.87 -5.56
N GLU A 147 -19.37 6.03 -5.78
CA GLU A 147 -20.31 6.35 -4.71
C GLU A 147 -20.39 5.19 -3.70
N GLY A 148 -20.64 5.51 -2.43
CA GLY A 148 -20.74 4.52 -1.36
C GLY A 148 -19.42 4.14 -0.66
N ILE A 149 -18.26 4.64 -1.12
CA ILE A 149 -17.02 4.50 -0.35
C ILE A 149 -17.10 5.39 0.90
N PRO A 150 -16.86 4.87 2.12
CA PRO A 150 -16.87 5.67 3.33
C PRO A 150 -15.92 6.85 3.21
N LYS A 151 -16.37 8.05 3.59
CA LYS A 151 -15.56 9.28 3.51
C LYS A 151 -14.24 9.15 4.27
N ASP A 152 -14.29 8.45 5.40
CA ASP A 152 -13.12 8.12 6.20
C ASP A 152 -12.05 7.45 5.32
N ASN A 153 -12.40 6.46 4.51
CA ASN A 153 -11.46 5.73 3.65
C ASN A 153 -10.86 6.56 2.50
N ILE A 154 -11.13 7.86 2.40
CA ILE A 154 -10.74 8.74 1.30
C ILE A 154 -9.85 9.88 1.83
N ILE A 155 -8.60 9.88 1.37
CA ILE A 155 -7.62 10.92 1.64
C ILE A 155 -7.61 11.89 0.47
N ASN A 156 -8.16 13.09 0.67
CA ASN A 156 -8.21 14.15 -0.33
C ASN A 156 -6.93 14.99 -0.31
N VAL A 157 -6.16 14.91 -1.39
CA VAL A 157 -4.93 15.70 -1.56
C VAL A 157 -5.27 17.02 -2.26
N LYS A 158 -4.88 18.15 -1.67
CA LYS A 158 -5.09 19.48 -2.28
C LYS A 158 -4.06 19.74 -3.40
N LYS A 159 -4.47 20.50 -4.43
CA LYS A 159 -3.64 20.82 -5.61
C LYS A 159 -2.44 21.73 -5.29
N MET A 160 -2.53 22.54 -4.24
CA MET A 160 -1.50 23.53 -3.90
C MET A 160 -0.33 22.97 -3.10
N PHE A 161 -0.45 21.76 -2.55
CA PHE A 161 0.51 21.22 -1.59
C PHE A 161 1.27 20.03 -2.15
N PHE A 162 2.58 20.05 -1.88
CA PHE A 162 3.41 18.87 -1.85
C PHE A 162 2.91 17.93 -0.75
N LEU A 163 2.90 16.62 -0.99
CA LEU A 163 2.45 15.69 0.04
C LEU A 163 3.28 14.40 0.01
N GLY A 164 4.09 14.21 1.06
CA GLY A 164 4.64 12.93 1.46
C GLY A 164 3.68 12.26 2.44
N LEU A 165 3.10 11.13 2.04
CA LEU A 165 2.19 10.36 2.87
C LEU A 165 2.87 9.10 3.36
N ILE A 166 3.16 9.00 4.66
CA ILE A 166 3.66 7.75 5.25
C ILE A 166 2.47 6.97 5.80
N PHE A 167 2.27 5.76 5.29
CA PHE A 167 1.29 4.82 5.82
C PHE A 167 1.94 3.96 6.90
N LEU A 168 1.49 4.11 8.15
CA LEU A 168 1.90 3.26 9.26
C LEU A 168 0.78 2.29 9.59
N PHE A 169 1.10 1.01 9.78
CA PHE A 169 0.14 0.05 10.28
C PHE A 169 0.16 0.01 11.81
N CYS A 170 -0.94 0.40 12.47
CA CYS A 170 -1.18 0.04 13.85
C CYS A 170 -2.59 -0.53 13.97
N GLN A 171 -2.73 -1.62 14.70
CA GLN A 171 -3.92 -2.46 14.63
C GLN A 171 -5.19 -1.86 15.27
N LYS A 172 -5.12 -0.62 15.77
CA LYS A 172 -6.30 0.18 16.12
C LYS A 172 -6.46 1.44 15.26
N ILE A 173 -5.41 1.85 14.53
CA ILE A 173 -5.34 3.13 13.81
C ILE A 173 -4.27 3.01 12.71
N ILE A 174 -4.62 3.18 11.43
CA ILE A 174 -3.61 3.38 10.36
C ILE A 174 -3.21 4.84 10.39
N VAL A 175 -2.25 5.18 11.25
CA VAL A 175 -1.80 6.56 11.38
C VAL A 175 -1.07 6.97 10.10
N GLN A 176 -1.58 8.00 9.44
CA GLN A 176 -0.85 8.71 8.42
C GLN A 176 -0.05 9.83 9.10
N LYS A 177 1.24 9.94 8.76
CA LYS A 177 2.02 11.15 9.07
C LYS A 177 2.33 11.89 7.79
N THR A 178 2.05 13.19 7.79
CA THR A 178 2.47 14.12 6.75
C THR A 178 3.73 14.84 7.21
N PHE A 179 4.74 14.89 6.36
CA PHE A 179 5.94 15.71 6.60
C PHE A 179 5.87 16.92 5.67
N LEU A 180 5.98 18.12 6.24
CA LEU A 180 6.00 19.41 5.56
C LEU A 180 7.41 19.75 5.05
#